data_AF-A0A699JGF0-F1
#
_entry.id   AF-A0A699JGF0-F1
#
_cell.length_a   1.000
_cell.length_b   1.000
_cell.length_c   1.000
_cell.angle_alpha   90.00
_cell.angle_beta   90.00
_cell.angle_gamma   90.00
#
_symmetry.space_group_name_H-M   'P 1'
#
loop_
_entity.id
_entity.type
_entity.pdbx_description
1 polymer ?
#
loop_
_entity_poly.entity_id
_entity_poly.type
_entity_poly.pdbx_seq_one_letter_code
_entity_poly.pdbx_strand_id
1 'polypeptide(L)'
;WHGDHIKKDKGKKAMYSEEIGKESTNSDYDDDETHLTEELNHQKKIEEDAKAEAVKRKSEVRKEELVDLLGPEVVNKYYNDKLQYDRYCDKMLNRKAESRITNCDVLTKKGPITLKVYREDGTSEVIPNVKTSDMHLGEWREVMNACPNRTGKG
;
A
#
# COMPACT_ATOMS: atom_id res chain seq x y z
N TRP A 1 47.50 -18.20 -7.42
CA TRP A 1 46.73 -17.31 -6.54
C TRP A 1 45.28 -17.39 -7.02
N HIS A 2 44.60 -18.54 -6.91
CA HIS A 2 43.89 -19.07 -5.72
C HIS A 2 42.96 -18.03 -5.08
N GLY A 3 41.77 -17.88 -5.67
CA GLY A 3 40.63 -17.19 -5.08
C GLY A 3 39.49 -18.18 -4.94
N ASP A 4 39.14 -18.49 -3.71
CA ASP A 4 38.24 -19.58 -3.33
C ASP A 4 36.79 -19.36 -3.78
N HIS A 5 36.23 -20.38 -4.41
CA HIS A 5 34.81 -20.46 -4.77
C HIS A 5 34.00 -20.96 -3.57
N ILE A 6 33.34 -20.04 -2.86
CA ILE A 6 32.39 -20.37 -1.79
C ILE A 6 31.06 -20.81 -2.43
N LYS A 7 30.79 -22.12 -2.38
CA LYS A 7 29.49 -22.72 -2.74
C LYS A 7 28.50 -22.45 -1.59
N LYS A 8 27.42 -21.72 -1.87
CA LYS A 8 26.27 -21.58 -0.95
C LYS A 8 25.32 -22.75 -1.15
N ASP A 9 25.19 -23.56 -0.11
CA ASP A 9 24.26 -24.67 -0.04
C ASP A 9 22.81 -24.17 0.02
N LYS A 10 21.93 -24.80 -0.76
CA LYS A 10 20.50 -24.49 -0.85
C LYS A 10 19.72 -25.53 -0.06
N GLY A 11 19.59 -25.30 1.24
CA GLY A 11 18.69 -26.07 2.10
C GLY A 11 17.22 -25.79 1.74
N LYS A 12 16.62 -26.65 0.91
CA LYS A 12 15.17 -26.77 0.77
C LYS A 12 14.65 -27.59 1.96
N LYS A 13 13.92 -26.96 2.89
CA LYS A 13 13.01 -27.68 3.79
C LYS A 13 11.60 -27.59 3.19
N ALA A 14 11.16 -28.67 2.58
CA ALA A 14 9.74 -28.93 2.36
C ALA A 14 9.16 -29.38 3.71
N MET A 15 8.28 -28.59 4.31
CA MET A 15 7.39 -29.07 5.36
C MET A 15 6.17 -29.67 4.69
N TYR A 16 5.89 -30.92 5.04
CA TYR A 16 4.68 -31.64 4.68
C TYR A 16 3.47 -30.90 5.25
N SER A 17 2.52 -30.53 4.38
CA SER A 17 1.14 -30.27 4.80
C SER A 17 0.40 -31.58 4.64
N GLU A 18 -0.05 -32.14 5.76
CA GLU A 18 -0.93 -33.30 5.83
C GLU A 18 -2.31 -32.88 5.30
N GLU A 19 -2.69 -33.41 4.14
CA GLU A 19 -4.03 -33.27 3.61
C GLU A 19 -4.98 -34.05 4.51
N ILE A 20 -5.73 -33.33 5.33
CA ILE A 20 -6.88 -33.87 6.04
C ILE A 20 -7.89 -34.28 4.97
N GLY A 21 -8.00 -35.59 4.77
CA GLY A 21 -9.02 -36.21 3.93
C GLY A 21 -10.40 -35.79 4.40
N LYS A 22 -11.08 -34.98 3.59
CA LYS A 22 -12.52 -34.80 3.70
C LYS A 22 -13.17 -35.96 2.96
N GLU A 23 -13.53 -36.99 3.71
CA GLU A 23 -14.43 -38.04 3.27
C GLU A 23 -15.83 -37.40 3.11
N SER A 24 -16.14 -36.97 1.89
CA SER A 24 -17.46 -36.46 1.53
C SER A 24 -18.41 -37.65 1.40
N THR A 25 -19.17 -37.93 2.45
CA THR A 25 -20.35 -38.78 2.38
C THR A 25 -21.42 -38.00 1.60
N ASN A 26 -21.63 -38.36 0.34
CA ASN A 26 -22.76 -37.84 -0.44
C ASN A 26 -24.05 -38.45 0.14
N SER A 27 -24.78 -37.69 0.95
CA SER A 27 -26.13 -38.04 1.36
C SER A 27 -27.12 -37.09 0.69
N ASP A 28 -28.00 -37.65 -0.15
CA ASP A 28 -29.09 -36.98 -0.86
C ASP A 28 -30.20 -36.50 0.11
N TYR A 29 -29.93 -35.44 0.88
CA TYR A 29 -30.93 -34.74 1.69
C TYR A 29 -30.79 -33.22 1.51
N ASP A 30 -31.62 -32.65 0.63
CA ASP A 30 -31.60 -31.28 0.10
C ASP A 30 -32.28 -30.20 1.01
N ASP A 31 -32.18 -30.26 2.35
CA ASP A 31 -32.87 -29.23 3.19
C ASP A 31 -32.17 -28.79 4.50
N ASP A 32 -31.02 -29.37 4.88
CA ASP A 32 -30.32 -29.03 6.14
C ASP A 32 -28.96 -28.31 5.95
N GLU A 33 -28.50 -28.12 4.70
CA GLU A 33 -27.17 -27.59 4.40
C GLU A 33 -27.05 -26.07 4.64
N THR A 34 -28.18 -25.36 4.65
CA THR A 34 -28.27 -23.91 4.88
C THR A 34 -28.01 -23.52 6.34
N HIS A 35 -28.36 -24.37 7.30
CA HIS A 35 -28.19 -24.09 8.74
C HIS A 35 -26.71 -24.18 9.17
N LEU A 36 -25.96 -25.15 8.65
CA LEU A 36 -24.56 -25.37 8.99
C LEU A 36 -23.63 -24.27 8.47
N THR A 37 -23.96 -23.65 7.34
CA THR A 37 -23.17 -22.54 6.76
C THR A 37 -23.36 -21.23 7.52
N GLU A 38 -24.57 -20.96 8.04
CA GLU A 38 -24.82 -19.81 8.92
C GLU A 38 -24.10 -19.95 10.27
N GLU A 39 -24.08 -21.14 10.85
CA GLU A 39 -23.42 -21.42 12.13
C GLU A 39 -21.89 -21.25 12.04
N LEU A 40 -21.27 -21.70 10.93
CA LEU A 40 -19.84 -21.52 10.66
C LEU A 40 -19.46 -20.04 10.49
N ASN A 41 -20.30 -19.25 9.81
CA ASN A 41 -20.09 -17.81 9.66
C ASN A 41 -20.23 -17.08 11.01
N HIS A 42 -21.16 -17.53 11.87
CA HIS A 42 -21.32 -16.97 13.21
C HIS A 42 -20.11 -17.26 14.10
N GLN A 43 -19.59 -18.49 14.10
CA GLN A 43 -18.38 -18.84 14.83
C GLN A 43 -17.16 -18.05 14.36
N LYS A 44 -16.98 -17.92 13.04
CA LYS A 44 -15.88 -17.13 12.47
C LYS A 44 -15.94 -15.66 12.91
N LYS A 45 -17.14 -15.08 12.95
CA LYS A 45 -17.34 -13.72 13.45
C LYS A 45 -16.99 -13.58 14.93
N ILE A 46 -17.43 -14.52 15.77
CA ILE A 46 -17.07 -14.55 17.20
C ILE A 46 -15.55 -14.64 17.39
N GLU A 47 -14.86 -15.45 16.58
CA GLU A 47 -13.41 -15.58 16.64
C GLU A 47 -12.69 -14.30 16.21
N GLU A 48 -13.13 -13.63 15.14
CA GLU A 48 -12.59 -12.34 14.70
C GLU A 48 -12.81 -11.25 15.75
N ASP A 49 -14.01 -11.17 16.33
CA ASP A 49 -14.34 -10.20 17.37
C ASP A 49 -13.48 -10.44 18.63
N ALA A 50 -13.31 -11.70 19.05
CA ALA A 50 -12.44 -12.06 20.17
C ALA A 50 -10.97 -11.71 19.92
N LYS A 51 -10.47 -11.91 18.69
CA LYS A 51 -9.11 -11.50 18.28
C LYS A 51 -8.96 -9.98 18.32
N ALA A 52 -9.93 -9.22 17.82
CA ALA A 52 -9.92 -7.77 17.85
C ALA A 52 -9.93 -7.23 19.30
N GLU A 53 -10.79 -7.78 20.16
CA GLU A 53 -10.82 -7.49 21.61
C GLU A 53 -9.47 -7.76 22.28
N ALA A 54 -8.85 -8.91 22.01
CA ALA A 54 -7.55 -9.25 22.60
C ALA A 54 -6.43 -8.29 22.16
N VAL A 55 -6.43 -7.85 20.90
CA VAL A 55 -5.49 -6.83 20.40
C VAL A 55 -5.73 -5.48 21.07
N LYS A 56 -7.00 -5.09 21.23
CA LYS A 56 -7.38 -3.85 21.92
C LYS A 56 -6.91 -3.84 23.38
N ARG A 57 -7.22 -4.88 24.15
CA ARG A 57 -6.79 -5.00 25.57
C ARG A 57 -5.27 -4.96 25.71
N LYS A 58 -4.54 -5.67 24.85
CA LYS A 58 -3.06 -5.62 24.84
C LYS A 58 -2.52 -4.21 24.59
N SER A 59 -3.19 -3.43 23.74
CA SER A 59 -2.81 -2.05 23.47
C SER A 59 -3.13 -1.10 24.63
N GLU A 60 -4.22 -1.34 25.36
CA GLU A 60 -4.63 -0.56 26.53
C GLU A 60 -3.68 -0.80 27.70
N VAL A 61 -3.34 -2.06 28.01
CA VAL A 61 -2.36 -2.40 29.06
C VAL A 61 -1.01 -1.71 28.82
N ARG A 62 -0.49 -1.74 27.59
CA ARG A 62 0.76 -1.06 27.25
C ARG A 62 0.67 0.46 27.38
N LYS A 63 -0.51 1.04 27.15
CA LYS A 63 -0.72 2.49 27.34
C LYS A 63 -0.72 2.85 28.82
N GLU A 64 -1.38 2.06 29.66
CA GLU A 64 -1.39 2.27 31.11
C GLU A 64 0.02 2.16 31.70
N GLU A 65 0.80 1.16 31.28
CA GLU A 65 2.21 1.04 31.67
C GLU A 65 3.04 2.28 31.28
N LEU A 66 2.81 2.82 30.08
CA LEU A 66 3.48 4.05 29.64
C LEU A 66 3.01 5.29 30.41
N VAL A 67 1.73 5.35 30.77
CA VAL A 67 1.17 6.44 31.58
C VAL A 67 1.74 6.40 32.99
N ASP A 68 1.91 5.23 33.58
CA ASP A 68 2.54 5.07 34.89
C ASP A 68 4.02 5.48 34.85
N LEU A 69 4.75 5.10 33.80
CA LEU A 69 6.17 5.40 33.65
C LEU A 69 6.47 6.87 33.30
N LEU A 70 5.69 7.49 32.41
CA LEU A 70 5.99 8.80 31.80
C LEU A 70 5.01 9.90 32.19
N GLY A 71 3.91 9.54 32.84
CA GLY A 71 2.82 10.43 33.15
C GLY A 71 1.82 10.61 32.00
N PRO A 72 0.55 10.89 32.32
CA PRO A 72 -0.52 11.00 31.33
C PRO A 72 -0.32 12.15 30.34
N GLU A 73 0.27 13.27 30.76
CA GLU A 73 0.49 14.44 29.89
C GLU A 73 1.48 14.14 28.75
N VAL A 74 2.59 13.48 29.06
CA VAL A 74 3.64 13.14 28.08
C VAL A 74 3.11 12.11 27.08
N VAL A 75 2.43 11.07 27.57
CA VAL A 75 1.84 10.03 26.73
C VAL A 75 0.77 10.62 25.82
N ASN A 76 -0.11 11.47 26.34
CA ASN A 76 -1.17 12.09 25.56
C ASN A 76 -0.61 13.00 24.46
N LYS A 77 0.43 13.78 24.77
CA LYS A 77 1.13 14.60 23.76
C LYS A 77 1.71 13.73 22.64
N TYR A 78 2.44 12.67 22.99
CA TYR A 78 3.03 11.74 22.01
C TYR A 78 1.99 11.11 21.09
N TYR A 79 0.86 10.64 21.64
CA TYR A 79 -0.20 10.06 20.82
C TYR A 79 -0.86 11.08 19.90
N ASN A 80 -1.06 12.32 20.36
CA ASN A 80 -1.57 13.40 19.50
C ASN A 80 -0.59 13.72 18.37
N ASP A 81 0.70 13.86 18.67
CA ASP A 81 1.75 14.10 17.66
C ASP A 81 1.81 12.95 16.64
N LYS A 82 1.70 11.71 17.11
CA LYS A 82 1.65 10.52 16.25
C LYS A 82 0.42 10.51 15.34
N LEU A 83 -0.76 10.82 15.87
CA LEU A 83 -1.99 10.92 15.06
C LEU A 83 -1.90 12.01 13.99
N GLN A 84 -1.24 13.12 14.28
CA GLN A 84 -0.98 14.17 13.29
C GLN A 84 -0.02 13.66 12.20
N TYR A 85 1.03 12.92 12.58
CA TYR A 85 1.96 12.31 11.64
C TYR A 85 1.29 11.28 10.73
N ASP A 86 0.49 10.37 11.30
CA ASP A 86 -0.25 9.35 10.53
C ASP A 86 -1.20 10.03 9.53
N ARG A 87 -1.95 11.05 9.98
CA ARG A 87 -2.80 11.88 9.10
C ARG A 87 -2.01 12.56 7.98
N TYR A 88 -0.79 13.01 8.25
CA TYR A 88 0.08 13.59 7.24
C TYR A 88 0.54 12.53 6.22
N CYS A 89 0.92 11.33 6.67
CA CYS A 89 1.27 10.21 5.79
C CYS A 89 0.10 9.83 4.87
N ASP A 90 -1.11 9.71 5.41
CA ASP A 90 -2.32 9.43 4.62
C ASP A 90 -2.54 10.50 3.55
N LYS A 91 -2.41 11.79 3.90
CA LYS A 91 -2.52 12.89 2.94
C LYS A 91 -1.46 12.81 1.83
N MET A 92 -0.22 12.47 2.16
CA MET A 92 0.83 12.32 1.15
C MET A 92 0.60 11.10 0.26
N LEU A 93 0.14 9.98 0.82
CA LEU A 93 -0.19 8.78 0.07
C LEU A 93 -1.40 9.03 -0.85
N ASN A 94 -2.42 9.73 -0.36
CA ASN A 94 -3.59 10.14 -1.15
C ASN A 94 -3.22 11.15 -2.23
N ARG A 95 -2.34 12.13 -1.95
CA ARG A 95 -1.81 13.03 -2.98
C ARG A 95 -1.05 12.27 -4.09
N LYS A 96 -0.39 11.17 -3.73
CA LYS A 96 0.31 10.29 -4.68
C LYS A 96 -0.64 9.33 -5.42
N ALA A 97 -1.86 9.12 -4.93
CA ALA A 97 -2.87 8.25 -5.53
C ALA A 97 -3.85 9.04 -6.40
N GLU A 98 -4.22 10.26 -6.00
CA GLU A 98 -5.27 11.05 -6.65
C GLU A 98 -4.88 11.54 -8.05
N SER A 99 -3.60 11.52 -8.42
CA SER A 99 -3.14 12.22 -9.63
C SER A 99 -1.77 11.77 -10.11
N ARG A 100 -1.55 10.46 -10.22
CA ARG A 100 -0.35 10.00 -10.92
C ARG A 100 -0.43 10.44 -12.36
N ILE A 101 0.49 11.30 -12.75
CA ILE A 101 0.74 11.65 -14.14
C ILE A 101 1.25 10.36 -14.80
N THR A 102 0.46 9.80 -15.70
CA THR A 102 0.84 8.58 -16.43
C THR A 102 1.67 8.92 -17.66
N ASN A 103 1.39 10.07 -18.28
CA ASN A 103 2.07 10.52 -19.47
C ASN A 103 2.00 12.06 -19.58
N CYS A 104 2.89 12.65 -20.37
CA CYS A 104 2.80 14.05 -20.75
C CYS A 104 3.22 14.26 -22.20
N ASP A 105 2.55 15.18 -22.90
CA ASP A 105 2.95 15.64 -24.23
C ASP A 105 3.40 17.10 -24.16
N VAL A 106 4.53 17.39 -24.81
CA VAL A 106 5.00 18.76 -25.02
C VAL A 106 4.30 19.32 -26.26
N LEU A 107 3.36 20.24 -26.08
CA LEU A 107 2.57 20.81 -27.18
C LEU A 107 3.34 21.89 -27.95
N THR A 108 4.24 22.62 -27.29
CA THR A 108 5.01 23.72 -27.90
C THR A 108 6.51 23.56 -27.65
N LYS A 109 7.31 23.66 -28.72
CA LYS A 109 8.78 23.61 -28.64
C LYS A 109 9.45 24.99 -28.85
N LYS A 110 8.72 25.98 -29.33
CA LYS A 110 9.19 27.36 -29.55
C LYS A 110 8.25 28.32 -28.80
N GLY A 111 8.81 29.12 -27.89
CA GLY A 111 8.04 29.99 -27.00
C GLY A 111 7.79 29.37 -25.62
N PRO A 112 6.88 29.93 -24.81
CA PRO A 112 6.50 29.36 -23.52
C PRO A 112 6.05 27.90 -23.67
N ILE A 113 6.61 27.02 -22.83
CA ILE A 113 6.35 25.58 -22.90
C ILE A 113 4.93 25.32 -22.41
N THR A 114 4.14 24.62 -23.22
CA THR A 114 2.81 24.13 -22.87
C THR A 114 2.87 22.62 -22.76
N LEU A 115 2.48 22.08 -21.61
CA LEU A 115 2.40 20.65 -21.35
C LEU A 115 0.94 20.20 -21.35
N LYS A 116 0.65 19.07 -21.99
CA LYS A 116 -0.60 18.32 -21.77
C LYS A 116 -0.27 17.13 -20.90
N VAL A 117 -0.83 17.10 -19.71
CA VAL A 117 -0.60 16.06 -18.70
C VAL A 117 -1.77 15.10 -18.71
N TYR A 118 -1.49 13.81 -18.77
CA TYR A 118 -2.48 12.73 -18.68
C TYR A 118 -2.40 12.09 -17.31
N ARG A 119 -3.57 11.90 -16.69
CA ARG A 119 -3.69 11.30 -15.36
C ARG A 119 -4.23 9.88 -15.49
N GLU A 120 -3.99 9.08 -14.46
CA GLU A 120 -4.41 7.68 -14.40
C GLU A 120 -5.94 7.50 -14.44
N ASP A 121 -6.68 8.50 -13.96
CA ASP A 121 -8.16 8.55 -14.02
C ASP A 121 -8.71 8.83 -15.43
N GLY A 122 -7.84 8.95 -16.44
CA GLY A 122 -8.20 9.25 -17.83
C GLY A 122 -8.44 10.73 -18.12
N THR A 123 -8.32 11.61 -17.12
CA THR A 123 -8.43 13.04 -17.35
C THR A 123 -7.13 13.60 -17.94
N SER A 124 -7.24 14.73 -18.66
CA SER A 124 -6.09 15.46 -19.16
C SER A 124 -6.20 16.94 -18.88
N GLU A 125 -5.09 17.56 -18.54
CA GLU A 125 -4.99 18.99 -18.23
C GLU A 125 -3.93 19.65 -19.11
N VAL A 126 -4.18 20.88 -19.55
CA VAL A 126 -3.21 21.68 -20.32
C VAL A 126 -2.65 22.76 -19.42
N ILE A 127 -1.34 22.71 -19.17
CA ILE A 127 -0.61 23.65 -18.33
C ILE A 127 0.21 24.57 -19.25
N PRO A 128 -0.19 25.84 -19.44
CA PRO A 128 0.56 26.79 -20.24
C PRO A 128 1.72 27.40 -19.45
N ASN A 129 2.70 27.94 -20.16
CA ASN A 129 3.79 28.77 -19.61
C ASN A 129 4.65 28.08 -18.52
N VAL A 130 4.85 26.77 -18.63
CA VAL A 130 5.72 26.03 -17.70
C VAL A 130 7.15 26.54 -17.85
N LYS A 131 7.71 27.09 -16.76
CA LYS A 131 9.14 27.43 -16.73
C LYS A 131 9.93 26.22 -16.32
N THR A 132 11.08 26.02 -16.97
CA THR A 132 12.03 24.97 -16.60
C THR A 132 12.46 25.06 -15.14
N SER A 133 12.50 26.28 -14.56
CA SER A 133 12.81 26.55 -13.16
C SER A 133 11.76 26.05 -12.17
N ASP A 134 10.51 25.95 -12.59
CA ASP A 134 9.38 25.65 -11.71
C ASP A 134 9.19 24.14 -11.52
N MET A 135 9.89 23.32 -12.33
CA MET A 135 9.90 21.87 -12.24
C MET A 135 11.14 21.40 -11.49
N HIS A 136 10.95 20.54 -10.47
CA HIS A 136 12.08 19.93 -9.78
C HIS A 136 12.83 18.97 -10.74
N LEU A 137 14.16 18.82 -10.57
CA LEU A 137 14.99 17.96 -11.43
C LEU A 137 14.48 16.50 -11.55
N GLY A 138 13.82 15.99 -10.50
CA GLY A 138 13.17 14.68 -10.53
C GLY A 138 11.97 14.62 -11.47
N GLU A 139 11.12 15.64 -11.42
CA GLU A 139 9.92 15.78 -12.27
C GLU A 139 10.30 16.03 -13.73
N TRP A 140 11.35 16.83 -13.98
CA TRP A 140 11.92 17.01 -15.33
C TRP A 140 12.43 15.71 -15.94
N ARG A 141 13.08 14.87 -15.13
CA ARG A 141 13.55 13.55 -15.58
C ARG A 141 12.37 12.63 -15.93
N GLU A 142 11.30 12.68 -15.14
CA GLU A 142 10.10 11.87 -15.36
C GLU A 142 9.35 12.31 -16.63
N VAL A 143 9.17 13.62 -16.83
CA VAL A 143 8.64 14.20 -18.09
C VAL A 143 9.47 13.78 -19.30
N MET A 144 10.79 13.80 -19.16
CA MET A 144 11.71 13.38 -20.23
C MET A 144 11.67 11.89 -20.54
N ASN A 145 11.41 11.05 -19.54
CA ASN A 145 11.23 9.61 -19.71
C ASN A 145 9.87 9.27 -20.32
N ALA A 146 8.82 10.01 -19.95
CA ALA A 146 7.45 9.84 -20.48
C ALA A 146 7.32 10.27 -21.95
N CYS A 147 8.22 11.13 -22.45
CA CYS A 147 8.30 11.51 -23.85
C CYS A 147 9.45 10.76 -24.60
N PRO A 148 9.33 9.47 -24.92
CA PRO A 148 10.41 8.70 -25.56
C PRO A 148 10.70 9.12 -27.01
N ASN A 149 9.81 9.88 -27.66
CA ASN A 149 9.96 10.29 -29.06
C ASN A 149 10.92 11.48 -29.22
N ARG A 150 12.22 11.19 -29.09
CA ARG A 150 13.33 12.03 -29.56
C ARG A 150 13.92 11.48 -30.87
N THR A 151 13.08 11.24 -31.88
CA THR A 151 13.60 11.18 -33.26
C THR A 151 13.62 12.60 -33.81
N GLY A 152 14.76 13.26 -33.62
CA GLY A 152 15.11 14.42 -34.44
C GLY A 152 15.26 13.94 -35.88
N LYS A 153 14.27 14.23 -36.74
CA LYS A 153 14.54 14.39 -38.16
C LYS A 153 15.04 15.82 -38.34
N GLY A 154 16.36 15.97 -38.28
CA GLY A 154 17.12 17.16 -38.64
C GLY A 154 18.32 16.69 -39.41
#